data_AF-A0A942SLK1-F1
#
_entry.id   AF-A0A942SLK1-F1
#
_cell.length_a   1.000
_cell.length_b   1.000
_cell.length_c   1.000
_cell.angle_alpha   90.00
_cell.angle_beta   90.00
_cell.angle_gamma   90.00
#
_symmetry.space_group_name_H-M   'P 1'
#
loop_
_entity.id
_entity.type
_entity.pdbx_description
1 polymer ?
#
loop_
_entity_poly.entity_id
_entity_poly.type
_entity_poly.pdbx_seq_one_letter_code
_entity_poly.pdbx_strand_id
1 'polypeptide(L)'
;MRFLVFLLFCLSQLAHAADSEPLEAAQAFRMSARAVAADTLEVRYQIADGYYLYRERFKFAVEPAEYTLGEMQIPAGKVKQDEFFGKVETYRHEVVIRLPLSGAGNAKRLTLKATAQGCADMGICYPPFTQSAEIALDGTAATSAPTAAKSGDTDSSRIANLFKGGSFWLVIASFFGFGLLLALTPCVFPMIPILSGIIVGQGQHLTKGRTFVLSLSYVLGMAITYAL
;
A
#
# COMPACT_ATOMS: atom_id res chain seq x y z
N MET A 1 32.13 3.68 34.52
CA MET A 1 32.31 2.55 33.58
C MET A 1 31.28 1.41 33.73
N ARG A 2 30.83 1.03 34.94
CA ARG A 2 29.78 -0.02 35.11
C ARG A 2 28.39 0.36 34.56
N PHE A 3 28.02 1.64 34.63
CA PHE A 3 26.72 2.13 34.12
C PHE A 3 26.61 2.13 32.59
N LEU A 4 27.74 2.30 31.89
CA LEU A 4 27.79 2.37 30.43
C LEU A 4 27.68 0.98 29.79
N VAL A 5 28.15 -0.06 30.50
CA VAL A 5 28.00 -1.47 30.09
C VAL A 5 26.55 -1.95 30.27
N PHE A 6 25.85 -1.50 31.32
CA PHE A 6 24.44 -1.85 31.54
C PHE A 6 23.50 -1.21 30.50
N LEU A 7 23.81 0.02 30.06
CA LEU A 7 23.03 0.72 29.04
C LEU A 7 23.20 0.09 27.65
N LEU A 8 24.39 -0.44 27.35
CA LEU A 8 24.67 -1.18 26.10
C LEU A 8 23.99 -2.55 26.07
N PHE A 9 23.85 -3.21 27.22
CA PHE A 9 23.19 -4.53 27.31
C PHE A 9 21.65 -4.45 27.19
N CYS A 10 21.04 -3.34 27.63
CA CYS A 10 19.61 -3.09 27.41
C CYS A 10 19.27 -2.78 25.93
N LEU A 11 20.16 -2.09 25.20
CA LEU A 11 19.92 -1.80 23.77
C LEU A 11 19.93 -3.07 22.91
N SER A 12 20.71 -4.10 23.27
CA SER A 12 20.74 -5.36 22.53
C SER A 12 19.45 -6.20 22.66
N GLN A 13 18.65 -6.01 23.71
CA GLN A 13 17.40 -6.78 23.88
C GLN A 13 16.20 -6.20 23.13
N LEU A 14 16.27 -4.95 22.67
CA LEU A 14 15.21 -4.32 21.86
C LEU A 14 15.27 -4.67 20.38
N ALA A 15 16.34 -5.31 19.91
CA ALA A 15 16.57 -5.60 18.50
C ALA A 15 15.93 -6.91 17.99
N HIS A 16 15.07 -7.59 18.76
CA HIS A 16 14.48 -8.88 18.38
C HIS A 16 12.94 -8.94 18.33
N ALA A 17 12.25 -7.79 18.35
CA ALA A 17 10.85 -7.75 17.95
C ALA A 17 10.74 -7.68 16.42
N ALA A 18 11.00 -8.79 15.75
CA ALA A 18 10.58 -8.98 14.36
C ALA A 18 9.08 -9.27 14.36
N ASP A 19 8.26 -8.29 14.72
CA ASP A 19 6.88 -8.25 14.28
C ASP A 19 6.96 -8.06 12.76
N SER A 20 6.63 -9.12 12.02
CA SER A 20 6.77 -9.18 10.57
C SER A 20 6.04 -8.02 9.92
N GLU A 21 6.81 -7.05 9.42
CA GLU A 21 6.31 -5.91 8.68
C GLU A 21 5.45 -6.41 7.50
N PRO A 22 4.23 -5.88 7.31
CA PRO A 22 3.32 -6.40 6.30
C PRO A 22 3.92 -6.21 4.89
N LEU A 23 4.02 -7.30 4.13
CA LEU A 23 4.48 -7.27 2.74
C LEU A 23 3.63 -6.32 1.89
N GLU A 24 4.23 -5.67 0.91
CA GLU A 24 3.45 -4.93 -0.10
C GLU A 24 2.59 -5.89 -0.93
N ALA A 25 1.43 -5.43 -1.42
CA ALA A 25 0.49 -6.26 -2.18
C ALA A 25 1.15 -6.98 -3.37
N ALA A 26 2.02 -6.31 -4.12
CA ALA A 26 2.73 -6.91 -5.26
C ALA A 26 3.72 -8.01 -4.84
N GLN A 27 4.25 -7.95 -3.61
CA GLN A 27 5.16 -8.94 -3.05
C GLN A 27 4.41 -10.13 -2.44
N ALA A 28 3.30 -9.84 -1.75
CA ALA A 28 2.41 -10.84 -1.16
C ALA A 28 1.63 -11.65 -2.22
N PHE A 29 1.29 -11.02 -3.35
CA PHE A 29 0.51 -11.60 -4.43
C PHE A 29 1.26 -11.46 -5.75
N ARG A 30 2.23 -12.34 -5.99
CA ARG A 30 3.05 -12.31 -7.21
C ARG A 30 2.26 -12.90 -8.37
N MET A 31 1.82 -12.05 -9.29
CA MET A 31 1.11 -12.45 -10.50
C MET A 31 2.11 -12.76 -11.62
N SER A 32 1.82 -13.84 -12.35
CA SER A 32 2.46 -14.19 -13.61
C SER A 32 1.38 -14.62 -14.60
N ALA A 33 1.55 -14.31 -15.88
CA ALA A 33 0.61 -14.72 -16.91
C ALA A 33 1.35 -15.21 -18.16
N ARG A 34 0.79 -16.23 -18.81
CA ARG A 34 1.37 -16.85 -20.02
C ARG A 34 0.28 -17.39 -20.94
N ALA A 35 0.56 -17.44 -22.23
CA ALA A 35 -0.25 -18.22 -23.17
C ALA A 35 0.12 -19.70 -23.02
N VAL A 36 -0.88 -20.56 -22.81
CA VAL A 36 -0.70 -22.03 -22.71
C VAL A 36 -1.21 -22.73 -23.97
N ALA A 37 -2.15 -22.10 -24.67
CA ALA A 37 -2.59 -22.45 -26.01
C ALA A 37 -2.90 -21.16 -26.80
N ALA A 38 -3.15 -21.28 -28.10
CA ALA A 38 -3.47 -20.13 -28.97
C ALA A 38 -4.73 -19.38 -28.52
N ASP A 39 -5.64 -20.05 -27.83
CA ASP A 39 -6.94 -19.56 -27.37
C ASP A 39 -7.05 -19.56 -25.83
N THR A 40 -5.96 -19.81 -25.09
CA THR A 40 -6.02 -19.96 -23.64
C THR A 40 -4.83 -19.30 -22.95
N LEU A 41 -5.16 -18.30 -22.12
CA LEU A 41 -4.21 -17.66 -21.20
C LEU A 41 -4.31 -18.29 -19.82
N GLU A 42 -3.17 -18.45 -19.16
CA GLU A 42 -3.08 -18.90 -17.76
C GLU A 42 -2.51 -17.77 -16.92
N VAL A 43 -3.22 -17.41 -15.86
CA VAL A 43 -2.78 -16.47 -14.83
C VAL A 43 -2.52 -17.24 -13.56
N ARG A 44 -1.31 -17.10 -13.01
CA ARG A 44 -0.90 -17.73 -11.77
C ARG A 44 -0.55 -16.66 -10.74
N TYR A 45 -1.19 -16.73 -9.58
CA TYR A 45 -0.74 -15.98 -8.41
C TYR A 45 0.00 -16.91 -7.46
N GLN A 46 1.22 -16.54 -7.10
CA GLN A 46 1.91 -17.07 -5.93
C GLN A 46 1.61 -16.16 -4.74
N ILE A 47 0.99 -16.74 -3.71
CA ILE A 47 0.47 -16.04 -2.55
C ILE A 47 1.39 -16.38 -1.37
N ALA A 48 1.95 -15.36 -0.71
CA ALA A 48 2.80 -15.55 0.45
C ALA A 48 2.05 -16.21 1.62
N ASP A 49 2.80 -16.88 2.50
CA ASP A 49 2.24 -17.51 3.68
C ASP A 49 1.60 -16.49 4.62
N GLY A 50 0.43 -16.82 5.17
CA GLY A 50 -0.37 -15.88 5.96
C GLY A 50 -1.23 -14.91 5.13
N TYR A 51 -1.19 -14.99 3.79
CA TYR A 51 -2.02 -14.18 2.90
C TYR A 51 -3.07 -15.02 2.16
N TYR A 52 -4.14 -14.38 1.70
CA TYR A 52 -5.18 -15.01 0.90
C TYR A 52 -5.86 -14.04 -0.06
N LEU A 53 -6.34 -14.55 -1.20
CA LEU A 53 -7.10 -13.81 -2.22
C LEU A 53 -8.56 -14.26 -2.26
N TYR A 54 -9.48 -13.33 -2.54
CA TYR A 54 -10.91 -13.63 -2.67
C TYR A 54 -11.29 -14.05 -4.09
N ARG A 55 -12.05 -15.15 -4.22
CA ARG A 55 -12.53 -15.68 -5.51
C ARG A 55 -13.36 -14.68 -6.30
N GLU A 56 -14.29 -14.00 -5.64
CA GLU A 56 -15.23 -13.10 -6.30
C GLU A 56 -14.62 -11.74 -6.69
N ARG A 57 -13.36 -11.48 -6.30
CA ARG A 57 -12.68 -10.20 -6.52
C ARG A 57 -11.67 -10.23 -7.66
N PHE A 58 -11.61 -11.32 -8.43
CA PHE A 58 -10.82 -11.37 -9.65
C PHE A 58 -11.56 -10.67 -10.80
N LYS A 59 -10.89 -9.73 -11.47
CA LYS A 59 -11.34 -9.13 -12.73
C LYS A 59 -10.18 -9.11 -13.72
N PHE A 60 -10.45 -9.42 -14.97
CA PHE A 60 -9.44 -9.43 -16.03
C PHE A 60 -9.89 -8.59 -17.21
N ALA A 61 -8.93 -7.90 -17.81
CA ALA A 61 -9.10 -7.16 -19.06
C ALA A 61 -7.86 -7.37 -19.94
N VAL A 62 -8.05 -7.30 -21.26
CA VAL A 62 -6.97 -7.44 -22.23
C VAL A 62 -6.92 -6.23 -23.16
N GLU A 63 -5.71 -5.91 -23.59
CA GLU A 63 -5.43 -4.90 -24.60
C GLU A 63 -4.49 -5.50 -25.66
N PRO A 64 -4.68 -5.23 -26.97
CA PRO A 64 -5.69 -4.35 -27.58
C PRO A 64 -7.11 -4.97 -27.60
N ALA A 65 -8.13 -4.13 -27.79
CA ALA A 65 -9.55 -4.51 -27.76
C ALA A 65 -10.00 -5.50 -28.86
N GLU A 66 -9.09 -5.90 -29.74
CA GLU A 66 -9.28 -6.95 -30.75
C GLU A 66 -9.41 -8.35 -30.11
N TYR A 67 -8.89 -8.51 -28.90
CA TYR A 67 -9.03 -9.73 -28.12
C TYR A 67 -10.12 -9.59 -27.06
N THR A 68 -10.96 -10.61 -26.94
CA THR A 68 -12.00 -10.72 -25.91
C THR A 68 -11.71 -11.92 -25.03
N LEU A 69 -11.88 -11.76 -23.71
CA LEU A 69 -11.82 -12.88 -22.79
C LEU A 69 -13.17 -13.59 -22.75
N GLY A 70 -13.14 -14.91 -22.86
CA GLY A 70 -14.30 -15.78 -22.66
C GLY A 70 -14.62 -16.00 -21.19
N GLU A 71 -15.41 -17.04 -20.91
CA GLU A 71 -15.80 -17.40 -19.55
C GLU A 71 -14.59 -17.82 -18.72
N MET A 72 -14.34 -17.12 -17.63
CA MET A 72 -13.18 -17.31 -16.77
C MET A 72 -13.29 -18.60 -15.98
N GLN A 73 -12.31 -19.49 -16.13
CA GLN A 73 -12.27 -20.76 -15.42
C GLN A 73 -11.41 -20.60 -14.16
N ILE A 74 -12.09 -20.24 -13.07
CA ILE A 74 -11.47 -20.13 -11.75
C ILE A 74 -11.71 -21.44 -10.98
N PRO A 75 -10.66 -22.14 -10.50
CA PRO A 75 -10.79 -23.41 -9.79
C PRO A 75 -11.56 -23.23 -8.48
N ALA A 76 -12.12 -24.29 -7.89
CA ALA A 76 -12.79 -24.18 -6.58
C ALA A 76 -11.80 -23.72 -5.49
N GLY A 77 -12.20 -22.73 -4.69
CA GLY A 77 -11.41 -22.22 -3.58
C GLY A 77 -11.74 -22.93 -2.26
N LYS A 78 -11.11 -22.49 -1.18
CA LYS A 78 -11.48 -22.92 0.18
C LYS A 78 -12.52 -21.95 0.73
N VAL A 79 -13.68 -22.48 1.11
CA VAL A 79 -14.72 -21.68 1.78
C VAL A 79 -14.24 -21.34 3.18
N LYS A 80 -14.22 -20.04 3.49
CA LYS A 80 -13.95 -19.48 4.81
C LYS A 80 -15.18 -18.67 5.24
N GLN A 81 -15.52 -18.78 6.51
CA GLN A 81 -16.43 -17.82 7.14
C GLN A 81 -15.59 -16.66 7.65
N ASP A 82 -15.77 -15.46 7.13
CA ASP A 82 -15.15 -14.24 7.63
C ASP A 82 -16.21 -13.31 8.24
N GLU A 83 -15.79 -12.47 9.18
CA GLU A 83 -16.69 -11.55 9.88
C GLU A 83 -17.11 -10.35 9.02
N PHE A 84 -16.40 -10.07 7.92
CA PHE A 84 -16.69 -8.90 7.06
C PHE A 84 -17.60 -9.24 5.88
N PHE A 85 -17.41 -10.40 5.25
CA PHE A 85 -18.11 -10.80 4.02
C PHE A 85 -18.94 -12.09 4.16
N GLY A 86 -18.91 -12.77 5.31
CA GLY A 86 -19.68 -13.98 5.54
C GLY A 86 -19.02 -15.23 4.96
N LYS A 87 -19.74 -15.99 4.10
CA LYS A 87 -19.18 -17.18 3.45
C LYS A 87 -18.49 -16.77 2.17
N VAL A 88 -17.17 -16.80 2.17
CA VAL A 88 -16.35 -16.41 1.03
C VAL A 88 -15.39 -17.52 0.62
N GLU A 89 -15.17 -17.68 -0.68
CA GLU A 89 -14.13 -18.56 -1.19
C GLU A 89 -12.80 -17.82 -1.30
N THR A 90 -11.76 -18.46 -0.76
CA THR A 90 -10.41 -17.90 -0.69
C THR A 90 -9.36 -18.83 -1.25
N TYR A 91 -8.28 -18.26 -1.76
CA TYR A 91 -7.09 -18.99 -2.22
C TYR A 91 -5.87 -18.62 -1.39
N ARG A 92 -5.00 -19.61 -1.18
CA ARG A 92 -3.73 -19.48 -0.45
C ARG A 92 -2.65 -20.25 -1.16
N HIS A 93 -1.40 -19.84 -0.97
CA HIS A 93 -0.20 -20.40 -1.59
C HIS A 93 -0.17 -20.22 -3.12
N GLU A 94 -1.16 -20.76 -3.82
CA GLU A 94 -1.26 -20.68 -5.28
C GLU A 94 -2.71 -20.69 -5.76
N VAL A 95 -2.98 -19.92 -6.82
CA VAL A 95 -4.17 -20.09 -7.66
C VAL A 95 -3.79 -19.95 -9.12
N VAL A 96 -4.35 -20.83 -9.95
CA VAL A 96 -4.16 -20.85 -11.41
C VAL A 96 -5.51 -20.66 -12.06
N ILE A 97 -5.65 -19.57 -12.81
CA ILE A 97 -6.89 -19.16 -13.47
C ILE A 97 -6.69 -19.26 -14.97
N ARG A 98 -7.60 -19.96 -15.65
CA ARG A 98 -7.58 -20.08 -17.11
C ARG A 98 -8.59 -19.12 -17.72
N LEU A 99 -8.11 -18.36 -18.68
CA LEU A 99 -8.90 -17.37 -19.40
C LEU A 99 -8.91 -17.75 -20.88
N PRO A 100 -10.03 -18.30 -21.38
CA PRO A 100 -10.22 -18.47 -22.82
C PRO A 100 -10.11 -17.12 -23.52
N LEU A 101 -9.43 -17.09 -24.65
CA LEU A 101 -9.15 -15.93 -25.46
C LEU A 101 -9.81 -16.11 -26.83
N SER A 102 -10.71 -15.20 -27.17
CA SER A 102 -11.41 -15.17 -28.45
C SER A 102 -11.06 -13.88 -29.17
N GLY A 103 -10.48 -13.97 -30.36
CA GLY A 103 -10.14 -12.80 -31.17
C GLY A 103 -9.27 -13.18 -32.36
N ALA A 104 -9.48 -12.52 -33.49
CA ALA A 104 -8.68 -12.70 -34.71
C ALA A 104 -7.63 -11.59 -34.83
N GLY A 105 -6.89 -11.36 -33.74
CA GLY A 105 -5.83 -10.35 -33.72
C GLY A 105 -4.57 -10.85 -34.41
N ASN A 106 -3.95 -10.00 -35.24
CA ASN A 106 -2.62 -10.26 -35.81
C ASN A 106 -1.49 -9.90 -34.82
N ALA A 107 -1.84 -9.35 -33.66
CA ALA A 107 -0.89 -8.86 -32.68
C ALA A 107 -0.25 -10.02 -31.92
N LYS A 108 1.06 -10.22 -32.09
CA LYS A 108 1.85 -11.27 -31.41
C LYS A 108 2.00 -11.07 -29.90
N ARG A 109 1.66 -9.88 -29.40
CA ARG A 109 1.73 -9.51 -27.99
C ARG A 109 0.41 -8.90 -27.54
N LEU A 110 -0.01 -9.24 -26.33
CA LEU A 110 -1.15 -8.65 -25.66
C LEU A 110 -0.79 -8.26 -24.23
N THR A 111 -1.47 -7.27 -23.68
CA THR A 111 -1.34 -6.87 -22.28
C THR A 111 -2.55 -7.34 -21.51
N LEU A 112 -2.33 -8.19 -20.49
CA LEU A 112 -3.35 -8.60 -19.54
C LEU A 112 -3.30 -7.70 -18.32
N LYS A 113 -4.44 -7.08 -17.97
CA LYS A 113 -4.66 -6.38 -16.71
C LYS A 113 -5.48 -7.28 -15.79
N ALA A 114 -4.90 -7.66 -14.66
CA ALA A 114 -5.52 -8.53 -13.67
C ALA A 114 -5.72 -7.76 -12.36
N THR A 115 -6.97 -7.52 -12.00
CA THR A 115 -7.37 -6.91 -10.72
C THR A 115 -7.72 -8.01 -9.73
N ALA A 116 -7.16 -7.92 -8.53
CA ALA A 116 -7.42 -8.84 -7.44
C ALA A 116 -7.54 -8.09 -6.10
N GLN A 117 -8.05 -8.77 -5.08
CA GLN A 117 -8.10 -8.27 -3.72
C GLN A 117 -7.81 -9.40 -2.74
N GLY A 118 -7.01 -9.10 -1.71
CA GLY A 118 -6.64 -10.06 -0.68
C GLY A 118 -6.42 -9.43 0.67
N CYS A 119 -6.26 -10.28 1.67
CA CYS A 119 -5.94 -9.88 3.04
C CYS A 119 -4.83 -10.76 3.60
N ALA A 120 -4.23 -10.29 4.69
CA ALA A 120 -3.34 -11.01 5.55
C ALA A 120 -4.08 -11.51 6.80
N ASP A 121 -3.67 -12.65 7.34
CA ASP A 121 -4.24 -13.23 8.55
C ASP A 121 -4.01 -12.37 9.80
N MET A 122 -3.03 -11.47 9.75
CA MET A 122 -2.79 -10.45 10.77
C MET A 122 -3.84 -9.32 10.80
N GLY A 123 -4.93 -9.45 10.03
CA GLY A 123 -6.06 -8.51 10.04
C GLY A 123 -5.94 -7.33 9.07
N ILE A 124 -5.00 -7.37 8.13
CA ILE A 124 -4.79 -6.30 7.14
C ILE A 124 -5.42 -6.71 5.82
N CYS A 125 -6.38 -5.93 5.32
CA CYS A 125 -6.96 -6.12 3.99
C CYS A 125 -6.45 -5.05 3.02
N TYR A 126 -5.95 -5.50 1.87
CA TYR A 126 -5.46 -4.61 0.83
C TYR A 126 -6.64 -4.09 -0.01
N PRO A 127 -6.58 -2.84 -0.50
CA PRO A 127 -7.53 -2.37 -1.51
C PRO A 127 -7.38 -3.18 -2.80
N PRO A 128 -8.39 -3.18 -3.69
CA PRO A 128 -8.28 -3.81 -5.00
C PRO A 128 -7.06 -3.26 -5.76
N PHE A 129 -6.17 -4.15 -6.19
CA PHE A 129 -4.95 -3.80 -6.89
C PHE A 129 -4.93 -4.46 -8.26
N THR A 130 -4.38 -3.75 -9.25
CA THR A 130 -4.27 -4.22 -10.63
C THR A 130 -2.82 -4.43 -11.00
N GLN A 131 -2.49 -5.64 -11.47
CA GLN A 131 -1.19 -5.98 -12.02
C GLN A 131 -1.32 -6.21 -13.52
N SER A 132 -0.34 -5.74 -14.29
CA SER A 132 -0.29 -5.91 -15.74
C SER A 132 0.80 -6.89 -16.12
N ALA A 133 0.54 -7.75 -17.11
CA ALA A 133 1.54 -8.63 -17.71
C ALA A 133 1.44 -8.56 -19.23
N GLU A 134 2.56 -8.35 -19.90
CA GLU A 134 2.66 -8.54 -21.35
C GLU A 134 2.82 -10.03 -21.64
N ILE A 135 2.05 -10.55 -22.60
CA ILE A 135 2.03 -11.96 -22.97
C ILE A 135 2.34 -12.06 -24.46
N ALA A 136 3.36 -12.85 -24.80
CA ALA A 136 3.60 -13.27 -26.18
C ALA A 136 2.70 -14.47 -26.51
N LEU A 137 1.91 -14.37 -27.57
CA LEU A 137 1.01 -15.44 -28.01
C LEU A 137 1.76 -16.63 -28.66
N ASP A 138 3.06 -16.46 -28.93
CA ASP A 138 3.94 -17.46 -29.51
C ASP A 138 4.44 -18.51 -28.47
N GLY A 139 3.84 -18.56 -27.27
CA GLY A 139 4.11 -19.58 -26.24
C GLY A 139 5.36 -19.33 -25.38
N THR A 140 6.08 -18.23 -25.58
CA THR A 140 7.26 -17.88 -24.77
C THR A 140 6.82 -17.16 -23.49
N ALA A 141 7.15 -17.74 -22.33
CA ALA A 141 6.83 -17.19 -21.02
C ALA A 141 7.41 -15.77 -20.85
N ALA A 142 6.54 -14.81 -20.56
CA ALA A 142 6.93 -13.47 -20.16
C ALA A 142 6.93 -13.41 -18.63
N THR A 143 8.12 -13.24 -18.03
CA THR A 143 8.25 -12.90 -16.63
C THR A 143 7.71 -11.49 -16.41
N SER A 144 6.67 -11.37 -15.61
CA SER A 144 6.15 -10.09 -15.15
C SER A 144 7.25 -9.37 -14.36
N ALA A 145 7.87 -8.35 -14.95
CA ALA A 145 8.51 -7.31 -14.15
C ALA A 145 7.38 -6.59 -13.38
N PRO A 146 7.57 -6.25 -12.09
CA PRO A 146 6.61 -5.44 -11.38
C PRO A 146 6.70 -4.02 -11.95
N THR A 147 6.02 -3.76 -13.07
CA THR A 147 5.61 -2.40 -13.34
C THR A 147 4.48 -2.16 -12.36
N ALA A 148 4.84 -1.53 -11.24
CA ALA A 148 3.90 -0.75 -10.46
C ALA A 148 3.15 0.13 -11.47
N ALA A 149 1.95 -0.30 -11.85
CA ALA A 149 1.01 0.56 -12.54
C ALA A 149 0.86 1.73 -11.58
N LYS A 150 1.40 2.89 -11.98
CA LYS A 150 1.13 4.15 -11.30
C LYS A 150 -0.36 4.19 -11.08
N SER A 151 -0.75 4.01 -9.82
CA SER A 151 -2.09 4.21 -9.35
C SER A 151 -2.59 5.49 -9.99
N GLY A 152 -3.68 5.36 -10.76
CA GLY A 152 -4.32 6.48 -11.41
C GLY A 152 -4.45 7.64 -10.41
N ASP A 153 -4.04 8.82 -10.87
CA ASP A 153 -4.29 10.12 -10.23
C ASP A 153 -4.18 10.10 -8.70
N THR A 154 -3.03 9.62 -8.20
CA THR A 154 -2.72 9.67 -6.77
C THR A 154 -2.45 11.13 -6.41
N ASP A 155 -3.01 11.63 -5.29
CA ASP A 155 -2.77 12.98 -4.77
C ASP A 155 -1.29 13.39 -4.76
N SER A 156 -0.41 12.41 -4.57
CA SER A 156 1.05 12.53 -4.68
C SER A 156 1.54 13.11 -6.02
N SER A 157 0.89 12.78 -7.14
CA SER A 157 1.20 13.27 -8.48
C SER A 157 0.65 14.68 -8.77
N ARG A 158 -0.46 15.08 -8.12
CA ARG A 158 -0.98 16.45 -8.15
C ARG A 158 -0.10 17.40 -7.34
N ILE A 159 0.40 16.94 -6.19
CA ILE A 159 1.39 17.65 -5.37
C ILE A 159 2.72 17.78 -6.14
N ALA A 160 3.21 16.70 -6.77
CA ALA A 160 4.44 16.75 -7.57
C ALA A 160 4.36 17.71 -8.77
N ASN A 161 3.19 17.84 -9.41
CA ASN A 161 2.97 18.84 -10.47
C ASN A 161 2.81 20.27 -9.93
N LEU A 162 2.26 20.46 -8.73
CA LEU A 162 2.28 21.76 -8.03
C LEU A 162 3.70 22.20 -7.66
N PHE A 163 4.61 21.28 -7.35
CA PHE A 163 6.02 21.59 -7.12
C PHE A 163 6.81 21.89 -8.40
N LYS A 164 6.41 21.31 -9.54
CA LYS A 164 7.08 21.55 -10.84
C LYS A 164 6.64 22.83 -11.55
N GLY A 165 5.43 23.33 -11.27
CA GLY A 165 4.85 24.50 -11.97
C GLY A 165 4.24 25.59 -11.09
N GLY A 166 4.17 25.41 -9.76
CA GLY A 166 3.58 26.37 -8.84
C GLY A 166 4.56 27.46 -8.43
N SER A 167 4.19 28.72 -8.63
CA SER A 167 4.86 29.89 -8.05
C SER A 167 5.11 29.69 -6.55
N PHE A 168 6.34 29.97 -6.11
CA PHE A 168 6.84 29.78 -4.75
C PHE A 168 5.85 30.25 -3.65
N TRP A 169 5.09 31.30 -3.95
CA TRP A 169 4.12 31.89 -3.02
C TRP A 169 2.89 31.00 -2.74
N LEU A 170 2.43 30.21 -3.72
CA LEU A 170 1.26 29.34 -3.56
C LEU A 170 1.62 28.05 -2.86
N VAL A 171 2.87 27.59 -3.03
CA VAL A 171 3.43 26.49 -2.23
C VAL A 171 3.44 26.91 -0.76
N ILE A 172 3.96 28.09 -0.43
CA ILE A 172 3.97 28.61 0.95
C ILE A 172 2.55 28.73 1.52
N ALA A 173 1.62 29.33 0.76
CA ALA A 173 0.23 29.48 1.20
C ALA A 173 -0.46 28.13 1.43
N SER A 174 -0.21 27.13 0.57
CA SER A 174 -0.77 25.79 0.70
C SER A 174 -0.20 25.03 1.92
N PHE A 175 1.11 25.07 2.13
CA PHE A 175 1.75 24.44 3.30
C PHE A 175 1.28 25.07 4.61
N PHE A 176 1.15 26.38 4.64
CA PHE A 176 0.61 27.09 5.79
C PHE A 176 -0.87 26.74 6.03
N GLY A 177 -1.67 26.69 4.98
CA GLY A 177 -3.09 26.32 5.04
C GLY A 177 -3.31 24.90 5.54
N PHE A 178 -2.59 23.91 5.00
CA PHE A 178 -2.67 22.52 5.45
C PHE A 178 -2.14 22.36 6.88
N GLY A 179 -1.07 23.07 7.27
CA GLY A 179 -0.58 23.09 8.65
C GLY A 179 -1.61 23.63 9.65
N LEU A 180 -2.32 24.71 9.29
CA LEU A 180 -3.42 25.26 10.08
C LEU A 180 -4.60 24.28 10.15
N LEU A 181 -4.95 23.66 9.02
CA LEU A 181 -6.08 22.71 8.95
C LEU A 181 -5.80 21.45 9.78
N LEU A 182 -4.56 20.95 9.75
CA LEU A 182 -4.10 19.85 10.59
C LEU A 182 -4.11 20.22 12.08
N ALA A 183 -3.80 21.47 12.43
CA ALA A 183 -3.90 21.95 13.81
C ALA A 183 -5.36 22.02 14.32
N LEU A 184 -6.35 22.15 13.43
CA LEU A 184 -7.78 22.12 13.76
C LEU A 184 -8.41 20.71 13.75
N THR A 185 -7.61 19.66 13.56
CA THR A 185 -8.14 18.29 13.61
C THR A 185 -8.47 17.85 15.04
N PRO A 186 -9.47 16.97 15.23
CA PRO A 186 -9.97 16.55 16.55
C PRO A 186 -8.92 15.85 17.43
N CYS A 187 -7.74 15.51 16.90
CA CYS A 187 -6.65 14.87 17.63
C CYS A 187 -5.74 15.83 18.42
N VAL A 188 -5.70 17.14 18.11
CA VAL A 188 -4.85 18.13 18.81
C VAL A 188 -5.63 18.88 19.91
N PHE A 189 -6.96 18.95 19.78
CA PHE A 189 -7.86 19.51 20.78
C PHE A 189 -7.71 18.94 22.21
N PRO A 190 -7.37 17.64 22.42
CA PRO A 190 -7.11 17.09 23.75
C PRO A 190 -5.79 17.57 24.38
N MET A 191 -4.83 18.03 23.57
CA MET A 191 -3.51 18.46 24.05
C MET A 191 -3.47 19.94 24.44
N ILE A 192 -4.35 20.76 23.86
CA ILE A 192 -4.47 22.21 24.17
C ILE A 192 -4.82 22.45 25.66
N PRO A 193 -5.77 21.72 26.29
CA PRO A 193 -6.05 21.83 27.71
C PRO A 193 -4.87 21.42 28.61
N ILE A 194 -4.06 20.45 28.17
CA ILE A 194 -2.91 19.95 28.95
C ILE A 194 -1.82 21.03 29.02
N LEU A 195 -1.45 21.62 27.88
CA LEU A 195 -0.48 22.72 27.86
C LEU A 195 -1.03 23.99 28.53
N SER A 196 -2.32 24.31 28.31
CA SER A 196 -2.95 25.47 28.95
C SER A 196 -3.02 25.31 30.48
N GLY A 197 -3.32 24.09 30.97
CA GLY A 197 -3.30 23.75 32.39
C GLY A 197 -1.90 23.79 33.02
N ILE A 198 -0.87 23.34 32.30
CA ILE A 198 0.53 23.37 32.78
C ILE A 198 1.07 24.81 32.84
N ILE A 199 0.74 25.66 31.85
CA ILE A 199 1.23 27.04 31.76
C ILE A 199 0.50 27.98 32.75
N VAL A 200 -0.80 27.75 33.00
CA VAL A 200 -1.57 28.55 33.97
C VAL A 200 -1.38 28.07 35.42
N GLY A 201 -1.07 26.78 35.63
CA GLY A 201 -0.87 26.20 36.97
C GLY A 201 0.50 26.44 37.61
N GLN A 202 1.56 26.74 36.83
CA GLN A 202 2.90 27.03 37.36
C GLN A 202 3.10 28.53 37.59
N GLY A 203 2.44 29.04 38.62
CA GLY A 203 2.74 30.33 39.20
C GLY A 203 4.19 30.38 39.69
N GLN A 204 4.93 31.38 39.17
CA GLN A 204 6.10 32.04 39.77
C GLN A 204 7.54 31.66 39.33
N HIS A 205 7.82 30.68 38.45
CA HIS A 205 9.24 30.47 38.00
C HIS A 205 9.49 29.99 36.56
N LEU A 206 8.58 30.27 35.61
CA LEU A 206 8.87 30.05 34.18
C LEU A 206 9.53 31.28 33.56
N THR A 207 10.86 31.28 33.51
CA THR A 207 11.65 32.27 32.75
C THR A 207 11.34 32.13 31.26
N LYS A 208 11.11 33.25 30.56
CA LYS A 208 10.71 33.31 29.12
C LYS A 208 11.54 32.38 28.20
N GLY A 209 12.82 32.17 28.49
CA GLY A 209 13.69 31.30 27.69
C GLY A 209 13.35 29.81 27.77
N ARG A 210 12.87 29.30 28.91
CA ARG A 210 12.58 27.87 29.07
C ARG A 210 11.33 27.46 28.31
N THR A 211 10.33 28.35 28.27
CA THR A 211 9.13 28.19 27.44
C THR A 211 9.45 28.20 25.96
N PHE A 212 10.39 29.06 25.53
CA PHE A 212 10.86 29.09 24.13
C PHE A 212 11.56 27.78 23.74
N VAL A 213 12.45 27.25 24.58
CA VAL A 213 13.16 25.98 24.32
C VAL A 213 12.21 24.78 24.29
N LEU A 214 11.21 24.75 25.17
CA LEU A 214 10.19 23.70 25.18
C LEU A 214 9.38 23.70 23.88
N SER A 215 8.90 24.86 23.43
CA SER A 215 8.20 25.00 22.14
C SER A 215 9.08 24.61 20.96
N LEU A 216 10.36 25.00 20.97
CA LEU A 216 11.30 24.66 19.90
C LEU A 216 11.53 23.15 19.82
N SER A 217 11.72 22.48 20.96
CA SER A 217 11.94 21.03 21.02
C SER A 217 10.75 20.23 20.50
N TYR A 218 9.53 20.68 20.81
CA TYR A 218 8.29 20.07 20.35
C TYR A 218 8.12 20.21 18.82
N VAL A 219 8.34 21.42 18.28
CA VAL A 219 8.24 21.68 16.83
C VAL A 219 9.28 20.86 16.05
N LEU A 220 10.50 20.75 16.57
CA LEU A 220 11.56 19.96 15.93
C LEU A 220 11.23 18.46 15.89
N GLY A 221 10.64 17.92 16.97
CA GLY A 221 10.23 16.51 17.02
C GLY A 221 9.12 16.18 16.01
N MET A 222 8.11 17.05 15.91
CA MET A 222 7.04 16.89 14.92
C MET A 222 7.58 17.02 13.48
N ALA A 223 8.49 17.97 13.24
CA ALA A 223 9.09 18.18 11.93
C ALA A 223 9.92 16.97 11.45
N ILE A 224 10.72 16.35 12.33
CA ILE A 224 11.49 15.15 12.00
C ILE A 224 10.57 13.97 11.68
N THR A 225 9.50 13.80 12.46
CA THR A 225 8.56 12.66 12.29
C THR A 225 7.77 12.75 10.98
N TYR A 226 7.49 13.95 10.48
CA TYR A 226 6.84 14.15 9.17
C TYR A 226 7.81 14.21 7.99
N ALA A 227 9.10 14.42 8.26
CA ALA A 227 10.14 14.45 7.23
C ALA A 227 10.74 13.06 6.96
N LEU A 228 10.73 12.17 7.96
CA LEU A 228 11.01 10.74 7.84
C LEU A 228 9.79 10.00 7.30
#